data_AF-A0A1D9CFR1-F1
#
_entry.id   AF-A0A1D9CFR1-F1
#
_cell.length_a   1.000
_cell.length_b   1.000
_cell.length_c   1.000
_cell.angle_alpha   90.00
_cell.angle_beta   90.00
_cell.angle_gamma   90.00
#
_symmetry.space_group_name_H-M   'P 1'
#
loop_
_entity.id
_entity.type
_entity.pdbx_description
1 polymer ?
#
loop_
_entity_poly.entity_id
_entity_poly.type
_entity_poly.pdbx_seq_one_letter_code
_entity_poly.pdbx_strand_id
1 'polypeptide(L)'
;LKQEFLKKWIMGLQICSASKKEMSILERKKAIKLSADLAMASTKNGTTNWSLALISNASKENDNKTLVDQILGNHHSEKISTKRPSIVSIFRNKRVATCRGKKILKKRGGIRRAKKMASSATSIAKRLVKKRTQVLKRLVPGGEYMDELNLMEETLDYILSLRAQVDVMRHFANAT
;
A
#
# COMPACT_ATOMS: atom_id res chain seq x y z
N LEU A 1 3.15 -12.92 14.03
CA LEU A 1 2.66 -11.53 13.85
C LEU A 1 2.66 -10.67 15.14
N LYS A 2 1.70 -10.77 16.08
CA LYS A 2 1.63 -9.86 17.26
C LYS A 2 2.92 -9.83 18.10
N GLN A 3 3.44 -11.00 18.46
CA GLN A 3 4.68 -11.10 19.23
C GLN A 3 5.90 -10.59 18.47
N GLU A 4 5.99 -10.85 17.16
CA GLU A 4 7.09 -10.36 16.31
C GLU A 4 7.01 -8.84 16.15
N PHE A 5 5.81 -8.30 15.92
CA PHE A 5 5.56 -6.87 15.89
C PHE A 5 6.01 -6.22 17.19
N LEU A 6 5.59 -6.78 18.34
CA LEU A 6 5.97 -6.28 19.64
C LEU A 6 7.50 -6.27 19.84
N LYS A 7 8.18 -7.39 19.53
CA LYS A 7 9.64 -7.48 19.62
C LYS A 7 10.33 -6.40 18.77
N LYS A 8 9.91 -6.26 17.51
CA LYS A 8 10.45 -5.26 16.58
C LYS A 8 10.15 -3.83 17.03
N TRP A 9 8.98 -3.59 17.60
CA TRP A 9 8.56 -2.27 18.05
C TRP A 9 9.31 -1.83 19.31
N ILE A 10 9.50 -2.72 20.30
CA ILE A 10 10.36 -2.45 21.47
C ILE A 10 11.76 -2.06 21.02
N MET A 11 12.35 -2.82 20.10
CA MET A 11 13.67 -2.54 19.55
C MET A 11 13.72 -1.15 18.88
N GLY A 12 12.70 -0.81 18.09
CA GLY A 12 12.61 0.49 17.45
C GLY A 12 12.45 1.66 18.44
N LEU A 13 11.67 1.47 19.52
CA LEU A 13 11.51 2.49 20.56
C LEU A 13 12.80 2.69 21.36
N GLN A 14 13.56 1.63 21.62
CA GLN A 14 14.87 1.72 22.26
C GLN A 14 15.85 2.54 21.40
N ILE A 15 15.88 2.30 20.09
CA ILE A 15 16.70 3.06 19.13
C ILE A 15 16.31 4.55 19.14
N CYS A 16 15.01 4.88 19.02
CA CYS A 16 14.52 6.26 19.10
C CYS A 16 14.95 6.94 20.41
N SER A 17 14.86 6.22 21.52
CA SER A 17 15.18 6.76 22.86
C SER A 17 16.68 6.98 23.05
N ALA A 18 17.52 6.13 22.45
CA ALA A 18 18.97 6.25 22.50
C ALA A 18 19.49 7.40 21.61
N SER A 19 18.81 7.67 20.48
CA SER A 19 19.22 8.72 19.53
C SER A 19 19.03 10.14 20.07
N LYS A 20 17.95 10.40 20.82
CA LYS A 20 17.62 11.75 21.29
C LYS A 20 16.98 11.70 22.68
N LYS A 21 17.75 12.09 23.70
CA LYS A 21 17.35 12.06 25.11
C LYS A 21 16.22 13.06 25.43
N GLU A 22 16.23 14.24 24.80
CA GLU A 22 15.18 15.25 24.94
C GLU A 22 14.44 15.45 23.62
N MET A 23 13.18 15.03 23.60
CA MET A 23 12.27 15.21 22.46
C MET A 23 11.09 16.07 22.88
N SER A 24 10.70 17.01 22.02
CA SER A 24 9.40 17.66 22.11
C SER A 24 8.27 16.63 21.98
N ILE A 25 7.07 16.97 22.46
CA ILE A 25 5.89 16.08 22.38
C ILE A 25 5.60 15.69 20.92
N LEU A 26 5.78 16.63 19.98
CA LEU A 26 5.55 16.40 18.56
C LEU A 26 6.56 15.40 17.98
N GLU A 27 7.85 15.56 18.30
CA GLU A 27 8.90 14.63 17.88
C GLU A 27 8.69 13.24 18.47
N ARG A 28 8.34 13.16 19.76
CA ARG A 28 8.03 11.89 20.43
C ARG A 28 6.88 11.16 19.73
N LYS A 29 5.79 11.87 19.40
CA LYS A 29 4.65 11.31 18.66
C LYS A 29 5.08 10.80 17.27
N LYS A 30 5.90 11.56 16.55
CA LYS A 30 6.44 11.14 15.24
C LYS A 30 7.33 9.90 15.37
N ALA A 31 8.24 9.87 16.35
CA ALA A 31 9.15 8.76 16.59
C ALA A 31 8.39 7.47 16.95
N ILE A 32 7.36 7.56 17.81
CA ILE A 32 6.51 6.42 18.15
C ILE A 32 5.80 5.88 16.91
N LYS A 33 5.21 6.77 16.09
CA LYS A 33 4.52 6.37 14.85
C LYS A 33 5.50 5.72 13.86
N LEU A 34 6.62 6.35 13.60
CA LEU A 34 7.63 5.87 12.65
C LEU A 34 8.18 4.49 13.09
N SER A 35 8.50 4.35 14.38
CA SER A 35 8.93 3.09 14.96
C SER A 35 7.88 1.98 14.78
N ALA A 36 6.60 2.29 14.99
CA ALA A 36 5.51 1.34 14.78
C ALA A 36 5.37 0.95 13.30
N ASP A 37 5.36 1.92 12.38
CA ASP A 37 5.22 1.69 10.94
C ASP A 37 6.35 0.79 10.42
N LEU A 38 7.59 1.04 10.86
CA LEU A 38 8.75 0.27 10.47
C LEU A 38 8.82 -1.11 11.14
N ALA A 39 8.42 -1.23 12.40
CA ALA A 39 8.28 -2.53 13.05
C ALA A 39 7.24 -3.40 12.32
N MET A 40 6.10 -2.81 11.94
CA MET A 40 5.06 -3.49 11.20
C MET A 40 5.55 -3.94 9.82
N ALA A 41 6.26 -3.08 9.09
CA ALA A 41 6.88 -3.44 7.81
C ALA A 41 7.96 -4.53 7.95
N SER A 42 8.75 -4.49 9.03
CA SER A 42 9.80 -5.48 9.31
C SER A 42 9.23 -6.88 9.57
N THR A 43 8.03 -7.00 10.17
CA THR A 43 7.36 -8.32 10.35
C THR A 43 7.03 -9.04 9.04
N LYS A 44 6.98 -8.30 7.93
CA LYS A 44 6.75 -8.85 6.59
C LYS A 44 8.04 -9.04 5.80
N ASN A 45 9.19 -8.84 6.44
CA ASN A 45 10.51 -8.86 5.78
C ASN A 45 10.57 -7.93 4.55
N GLY A 46 9.82 -6.82 4.54
CA GLY A 46 9.74 -5.93 3.37
C GLY A 46 9.34 -6.64 2.07
N THR A 47 8.51 -7.70 2.14
CA THR A 47 8.13 -8.48 0.95
C THR A 47 6.88 -7.94 0.27
N THR A 48 5.97 -7.33 1.04
CA THR A 48 4.72 -6.78 0.54
C THR A 48 4.93 -5.36 0.02
N ASN A 49 4.18 -4.97 -1.01
CA ASN A 49 4.27 -3.63 -1.58
C ASN A 49 3.92 -2.56 -0.52
N TRP A 50 2.95 -2.82 0.36
CA TRP A 50 2.60 -1.88 1.43
C TRP A 50 3.74 -1.71 2.45
N SER A 51 4.45 -2.79 2.80
CA SER A 51 5.57 -2.72 3.75
C SER A 51 6.77 -1.98 3.15
N LEU A 52 7.06 -2.21 1.87
CA LEU A 52 8.07 -1.46 1.11
C LEU A 52 7.72 0.03 1.01
N ALA A 53 6.44 0.36 0.81
CA ALA A 53 5.98 1.74 0.77
C ALA A 53 6.19 2.46 2.11
N LEU A 54 5.97 1.78 3.24
CA LEU A 54 6.26 2.35 4.57
C LEU A 54 7.76 2.58 4.78
N ILE A 55 8.60 1.59 4.43
CA ILE A 55 10.06 1.72 4.52
C ILE A 55 10.56 2.87 3.65
N SER A 56 10.07 2.95 2.40
CA SER A 56 10.41 4.04 1.47
C SER A 56 9.98 5.41 2.01
N ASN A 57 8.80 5.50 2.62
CA ASN A 57 8.33 6.75 3.23
C ASN A 57 9.17 7.16 4.44
N ALA A 58 9.57 6.21 5.29
CA ALA A 58 10.44 6.49 6.44
C ALA A 58 11.84 6.96 6.01
N SER A 59 12.38 6.41 4.92
CA SER A 59 13.71 6.77 4.40
C SER A 59 13.78 8.15 3.72
N LYS A 60 12.65 8.84 3.48
CA LYS A 60 12.67 10.17 2.85
C LYS A 60 13.28 11.26 3.73
N GLU A 61 13.24 11.06 5.04
CA GLU A 61 13.80 11.99 6.02
C GLU A 61 15.19 11.48 6.41
N ASN A 62 16.23 12.28 6.16
CA ASN A 62 17.63 11.88 6.31
C ASN A 62 17.95 11.33 7.71
N ASP A 63 17.30 11.89 8.74
CA ASP A 63 17.53 11.54 10.14
C ASP A 63 17.05 10.11 10.47
N ASN A 64 16.11 9.57 9.70
CA ASN A 64 15.50 8.27 9.95
C ASN A 64 16.23 7.11 9.26
N LYS A 65 17.19 7.39 8.39
CA LYS A 65 17.88 6.36 7.58
C LYS A 65 18.61 5.35 8.45
N THR A 66 19.33 5.83 9.47
CA THR A 66 20.06 4.97 10.44
C THR A 66 19.12 4.06 11.21
N LEU A 67 17.95 4.58 11.59
CA LEU A 67 16.92 3.82 12.29
C LEU A 67 16.27 2.75 11.39
N VAL A 68 16.03 3.07 10.11
CA VAL A 68 15.56 2.10 9.11
C VAL A 68 16.53 0.93 8.99
N ASP A 69 17.82 1.22 8.85
CA ASP A 69 18.86 0.19 8.70
C ASP A 69 18.98 -0.69 9.96
N GLN A 70 18.88 -0.09 11.15
CA GLN A 70 18.95 -0.82 12.43
C GLN A 70 17.73 -1.71 12.71
N ILE A 71 16.50 -1.25 12.41
CA ILE A 71 15.28 -2.05 12.67
C ILE A 71 15.12 -3.17 11.65
N LEU A 72 15.43 -2.87 10.39
CA LEU A 72 15.30 -3.83 9.30
C LEU A 72 16.48 -4.83 9.28
N GLY A 73 17.60 -4.46 9.90
CA GLY A 73 18.84 -5.23 9.88
C GLY A 73 19.61 -5.02 8.56
N ASN A 74 20.93 -5.19 8.62
CA ASN A 74 21.88 -4.92 7.53
C ASN A 74 21.65 -5.76 6.23
N HIS A 75 20.65 -6.65 6.20
CA HIS A 75 20.38 -7.61 5.12
C HIS A 75 19.27 -7.18 4.13
N HIS A 76 18.69 -5.98 4.25
CA HIS A 76 17.60 -5.53 3.36
C HIS A 76 17.96 -4.39 2.40
N SER A 77 19.04 -3.63 2.64
CA SER A 77 19.48 -2.53 1.77
C SER A 77 19.81 -2.99 0.35
N GLU A 78 20.29 -4.23 0.21
CA GLU A 78 20.69 -4.84 -1.07
C GLU A 78 19.47 -5.31 -1.90
N LYS A 79 18.38 -5.73 -1.25
CA LYS A 79 17.14 -6.18 -1.93
C LYS A 79 16.21 -5.03 -2.33
N ILE A 80 16.26 -3.90 -1.61
CA ILE A 80 15.45 -2.72 -1.94
C ILE A 80 16.04 -1.99 -3.16
N SER A 81 17.37 -1.99 -3.32
CA SER A 81 18.03 -1.39 -4.49
C SER A 81 17.87 -2.20 -5.77
N THR A 82 17.69 -3.53 -5.66
CA THR A 82 17.56 -4.46 -6.80
C THR A 82 16.12 -4.77 -7.20
N LYS A 83 15.13 -4.34 -6.40
CA LYS A 83 13.69 -4.39 -6.74
C LYS A 83 13.09 -3.00 -6.92
N ARG A 84 13.80 -2.08 -7.59
CA ARG A 84 13.08 -1.06 -8.37
C ARG A 84 12.18 -1.83 -9.34
N PRO A 85 10.84 -1.70 -9.31
CA PRO A 85 10.08 -1.98 -10.52
C PRO A 85 10.60 -0.99 -11.53
N SER A 86 11.31 -1.48 -12.54
CA SER A 86 11.70 -0.69 -13.69
C SER A 86 10.46 0.03 -14.21
N ILE A 87 10.42 1.34 -13.98
CA ILE A 87 9.56 2.28 -14.71
C ILE A 87 10.12 2.33 -16.14
N VAL A 88 10.03 1.23 -16.90
CA VAL A 88 10.30 1.22 -18.35
C VAL A 88 9.49 0.10 -19.00
N SER A 89 8.51 0.52 -19.80
CA SER A 89 7.96 -0.12 -20.99
C SER A 89 7.36 -1.53 -20.92
N ILE A 90 6.05 -1.60 -20.66
CA ILE A 90 5.16 -2.52 -21.41
C ILE A 90 3.92 -1.73 -21.85
N PHE A 91 4.11 -0.81 -22.80
CA PHE A 91 3.01 -0.35 -23.66
C PHE A 91 3.02 -1.21 -24.92
N ARG A 92 2.25 -2.32 -24.91
CA ARG A 92 1.89 -3.02 -26.16
C ARG A 92 0.83 -2.18 -26.88
N ASN A 93 1.28 -1.27 -27.75
CA ASN A 93 0.42 -0.60 -28.72
C ASN A 93 -0.06 -1.63 -29.76
N LYS A 94 -1.26 -2.18 -29.55
CA LYS A 94 -1.97 -2.93 -30.58
C LYS A 94 -2.55 -1.92 -31.57
N ARG A 95 -1.78 -1.60 -32.61
CA ARG A 95 -2.28 -0.89 -33.80
C ARG A 95 -3.32 -1.78 -34.48
N VAL A 96 -4.60 -1.45 -34.32
CA VAL A 96 -5.69 -2.03 -35.12
C VAL A 96 -6.18 -0.96 -36.08
N ALA A 97 -6.26 -1.37 -37.35
CA ALA A 97 -6.45 -0.57 -38.54
C ALA A 97 -7.63 0.42 -38.49
N THR A 98 -7.38 1.62 -39.01
CA THR A 98 -8.42 2.58 -39.39
C THR A 98 -9.07 2.12 -40.70
N CYS A 99 -10.13 1.33 -40.61
CA CYS A 99 -10.99 1.09 -41.77
C CYS A 99 -11.93 2.29 -41.98
N ARG A 100 -11.55 3.20 -42.88
CA ARG A 100 -12.48 4.13 -43.53
C ARG A 100 -13.38 3.34 -44.47
N GLY A 101 -14.68 3.26 -44.15
CA GLY A 101 -15.69 2.71 -45.05
C GLY A 101 -17.06 3.26 -44.69
N LYS A 102 -17.62 4.09 -45.57
CA LYS A 102 -18.92 4.75 -45.42
C LYS A 102 -20.06 3.76 -45.72
N LYS A 103 -21.16 3.92 -44.96
CA LYS A 103 -22.57 3.64 -45.29
C LYS A 103 -22.99 2.17 -45.52
N ILE A 104 -24.01 1.71 -44.80
CA ILE A 104 -25.35 1.40 -45.33
C ILE A 104 -26.34 1.17 -44.16
N LEU A 105 -27.48 1.82 -44.30
CA LEU A 105 -28.70 1.76 -43.51
C LEU A 105 -29.32 0.36 -43.53
N LYS A 106 -29.79 -0.17 -42.39
CA LYS A 106 -31.17 -0.72 -42.23
C LYS A 106 -31.47 -1.27 -40.82
N LYS A 107 -32.37 -0.52 -40.19
CA LYS A 107 -33.36 -0.83 -39.15
C LYS A 107 -33.68 -2.32 -38.93
N ARG A 108 -33.60 -2.78 -37.67
CA ARG A 108 -34.63 -3.60 -36.97
C ARG A 108 -34.51 -3.33 -35.46
N GLY A 109 -35.48 -2.57 -34.95
CA GLY A 109 -35.73 -2.36 -33.51
C GLY A 109 -36.61 -3.48 -33.01
N GLY A 110 -36.24 -4.08 -31.88
CA GLY A 110 -37.01 -5.17 -31.26
C GLY A 110 -36.28 -5.91 -30.15
N ILE A 111 -34.94 -6.03 -30.23
CA ILE A 111 -34.14 -6.79 -29.25
C ILE A 111 -33.17 -5.88 -28.44
N ARG A 112 -33.05 -4.60 -28.80
CA ARG A 112 -32.01 -3.70 -28.26
C ARG A 112 -32.37 -2.99 -26.95
N ARG A 113 -33.62 -3.05 -26.45
CA ARG A 113 -34.01 -2.30 -25.24
C ARG A 113 -33.53 -2.98 -23.94
N ALA A 114 -33.66 -4.31 -23.82
CA ALA A 114 -33.18 -5.04 -22.65
C ALA A 114 -31.64 -4.98 -22.50
N LYS A 115 -30.90 -5.12 -23.62
CA LYS A 115 -29.43 -5.05 -23.61
C LYS A 115 -28.87 -3.66 -23.28
N LYS A 116 -29.61 -2.58 -23.61
CA LYS A 116 -29.22 -1.20 -23.28
C LYS A 116 -29.34 -0.90 -21.79
N MET A 117 -30.40 -1.38 -21.12
CA MET A 117 -30.57 -1.19 -19.68
C MET A 117 -29.57 -2.01 -18.86
N ALA A 118 -29.32 -3.27 -19.23
CA ALA A 118 -28.27 -4.09 -18.61
C ALA A 118 -26.86 -3.49 -18.82
N SER A 119 -26.59 -2.88 -19.99
CA SER A 119 -25.34 -2.14 -20.24
C SER A 119 -25.19 -0.87 -19.37
N SER A 120 -26.32 -0.26 -19.01
CA SER A 120 -26.34 0.92 -18.12
C SER A 120 -26.09 0.52 -16.67
N ALA A 121 -26.76 -0.53 -16.16
CA ALA A 121 -26.52 -1.04 -14.82
C ALA A 121 -25.07 -1.53 -14.63
N THR A 122 -24.53 -2.29 -15.60
CA THR A 122 -23.13 -2.76 -15.58
C THR A 122 -22.12 -1.61 -15.68
N SER A 123 -22.39 -0.57 -16.45
CA SER A 123 -21.51 0.62 -16.51
C SER A 123 -21.57 1.44 -15.22
N ILE A 124 -22.73 1.55 -14.58
CA ILE A 124 -22.87 2.16 -13.24
C ILE A 124 -22.07 1.34 -12.21
N ALA A 125 -22.23 0.02 -12.19
CA ALA A 125 -21.49 -0.86 -11.29
C ALA A 125 -19.97 -0.72 -11.50
N LYS A 126 -19.49 -0.74 -12.75
CA LYS A 126 -18.06 -0.51 -13.07
C LYS A 126 -17.57 0.85 -12.58
N ARG A 127 -18.38 1.91 -12.74
CA ARG A 127 -18.05 3.25 -12.25
C ARG A 127 -17.95 3.28 -10.72
N LEU A 128 -18.84 2.59 -10.02
CA LEU A 128 -18.83 2.49 -8.56
C LEU A 128 -17.61 1.72 -8.06
N VAL A 129 -17.31 0.56 -8.67
CA VAL A 129 -16.11 -0.24 -8.35
C VAL A 129 -14.87 0.60 -8.58
N LYS A 130 -14.72 1.26 -9.74
CA LYS A 130 -13.56 2.13 -10.02
C LYS A 130 -13.38 3.22 -8.96
N LYS A 131 -14.47 3.86 -8.51
CA LYS A 131 -14.40 4.87 -7.44
C LYS A 131 -13.93 4.26 -6.11
N ARG A 132 -14.49 3.11 -5.72
CA ARG A 132 -14.13 2.43 -4.47
C ARG A 132 -12.67 1.93 -4.50
N THR A 133 -12.25 1.34 -5.61
CA THR A 133 -10.85 0.95 -5.85
C THR A 133 -9.92 2.15 -5.72
N GLN A 134 -10.28 3.31 -6.28
CA GLN A 134 -9.46 4.52 -6.15
C GLN A 134 -9.34 5.01 -4.70
N VAL A 135 -10.40 4.89 -3.90
CA VAL A 135 -10.34 5.19 -2.46
C VAL A 135 -9.42 4.19 -1.77
N LEU A 136 -9.57 2.90 -2.05
CA LEU A 136 -8.74 1.85 -1.44
C LEU A 136 -7.26 2.04 -1.75
N LYS A 137 -6.92 2.38 -3.01
CA LYS A 137 -5.54 2.69 -3.43
C LYS A 137 -4.87 3.79 -2.60
N ARG A 138 -5.65 4.76 -2.09
CA ARG A 138 -5.15 5.86 -1.25
C ARG A 138 -5.04 5.49 0.23
N LEU A 139 -5.73 4.43 0.66
CA LEU A 139 -5.75 3.98 2.04
C LEU A 139 -4.62 2.98 2.31
N VAL A 140 -4.32 2.12 1.34
CA VAL A 140 -3.22 1.16 1.45
C VAL A 140 -1.91 1.85 1.09
N PRO A 141 -0.87 1.79 1.94
CA PRO A 141 0.44 2.35 1.60
C PRO A 141 0.94 1.81 0.25
N GLY A 142 1.26 2.71 -0.69
CA GLY A 142 1.72 2.35 -2.04
C GLY A 142 0.64 1.80 -2.97
N GLY A 143 -0.64 1.81 -2.57
CA GLY A 143 -1.75 1.27 -3.34
C GLY A 143 -1.98 1.98 -4.68
N GLU A 144 -1.52 3.22 -4.83
CA GLU A 144 -1.61 3.96 -6.09
C GLU A 144 -0.96 3.22 -7.26
N TYR A 145 0.11 2.47 -6.99
CA TYR A 145 0.93 1.77 -7.98
C TYR A 145 0.54 0.29 -8.17
N MET A 146 -0.46 -0.21 -7.44
CA MET A 146 -0.88 -1.61 -7.49
C MET A 146 -1.96 -1.84 -8.57
N ASP A 147 -2.03 -3.05 -9.12
CA ASP A 147 -3.18 -3.52 -9.91
C ASP A 147 -4.34 -3.96 -8.98
N GLU A 148 -5.51 -4.23 -9.53
CA GLU A 148 -6.72 -4.48 -8.73
C GLU A 148 -6.63 -5.77 -7.89
N LEU A 149 -5.96 -6.81 -8.39
CA LEU A 149 -5.81 -8.08 -7.69
C LEU A 149 -4.80 -7.97 -6.55
N ASN A 150 -3.58 -7.48 -6.80
CA ASN A 150 -2.59 -7.31 -5.73
C ASN A 150 -3.08 -6.30 -4.69
N LEU A 151 -3.83 -5.25 -5.08
CA LEU A 151 -4.42 -4.31 -4.12
C LEU A 151 -5.30 -5.02 -3.10
N MET A 152 -6.10 -6.01 -3.51
CA MET A 152 -6.96 -6.74 -2.58
C MET A 152 -6.16 -7.63 -1.63
N GLU A 153 -5.15 -8.36 -2.14
CA GLU A 153 -4.26 -9.19 -1.34
C GLU A 153 -3.48 -8.37 -0.30
N GLU A 154 -2.87 -7.28 -0.75
CA GLU A 154 -2.13 -6.33 0.09
C GLU A 154 -3.03 -5.66 1.12
N THR A 155 -4.30 -5.35 0.76
CA THR A 155 -5.29 -4.81 1.70
C THR A 155 -5.59 -5.79 2.82
N LEU A 156 -5.82 -7.07 2.51
CA LEU A 156 -6.09 -8.10 3.51
C LEU A 156 -4.92 -8.23 4.48
N ASP A 157 -3.71 -8.29 3.94
CA ASP A 157 -2.49 -8.38 4.74
C ASP A 157 -2.26 -7.13 5.63
N TYR A 158 -2.53 -5.95 5.09
CA TYR A 158 -2.41 -4.70 5.81
C TYR A 158 -3.45 -4.59 6.95
N ILE A 159 -4.70 -5.02 6.73
CA ILE A 159 -5.73 -5.09 7.78
C ILE A 159 -5.29 -6.00 8.93
N LEU A 160 -4.74 -7.18 8.62
CA LEU A 160 -4.24 -8.10 9.65
C LEU A 160 -3.10 -7.47 10.47
N SER A 161 -2.22 -6.73 9.79
CA SER A 161 -1.10 -6.03 10.42
C SER A 161 -1.57 -4.87 11.32
N LEU A 162 -2.53 -4.06 10.85
CA LEU A 162 -3.15 -3.00 11.64
C LEU A 162 -3.86 -3.54 12.89
N ARG A 163 -4.59 -4.66 12.76
CA ARG A 163 -5.23 -5.32 13.91
C ARG A 163 -4.18 -5.74 14.95
N ALA A 164 -3.09 -6.36 14.50
CA ALA A 164 -1.99 -6.75 15.39
C ALA A 164 -1.37 -5.54 16.11
N GLN A 165 -1.14 -4.44 15.38
CA GLN A 165 -0.63 -3.19 15.94
C GLN A 165 -1.59 -2.62 17.01
N VAL A 166 -2.86 -2.44 16.67
CA VAL A 166 -3.87 -1.89 17.58
C VAL A 166 -4.03 -2.76 18.83
N ASP A 167 -4.04 -4.07 18.66
CA ASP A 167 -4.13 -5.00 19.79
C ASP A 167 -2.96 -4.81 20.75
N VAL A 168 -1.72 -4.78 20.25
CA VAL A 168 -0.53 -4.56 21.09
C VAL A 168 -0.59 -3.20 21.79
N MET A 169 -0.97 -2.13 21.08
CA MET A 169 -1.10 -0.79 21.67
C MET A 169 -2.15 -0.73 22.78
N ARG A 170 -3.30 -1.40 22.60
CA ARG A 170 -4.35 -1.49 23.62
C ARG A 170 -3.90 -2.27 24.86
N HIS A 171 -3.14 -3.35 24.68
CA HIS A 171 -2.60 -4.10 25.82
C HIS A 171 -1.70 -3.21 26.70
N PHE A 172 -0.86 -2.37 26.09
CA PHE A 172 -0.05 -1.42 26.85
C PHE A 172 -0.88 -0.35 27.56
N ALA A 173 -1.85 0.23 26.87
CA ALA A 173 -2.71 1.27 27.44
C ALA A 173 -3.53 0.75 28.64
N ASN A 174 -3.91 -0.53 28.63
CA ASN A 174 -4.68 -1.16 29.71
C ASN A 174 -3.81 -1.81 30.79
N ALA A 175 -2.49 -1.89 30.60
CA ALA A 175 -1.56 -2.47 31.56
C ALA A 175 -1.06 -1.45 32.61
N THR A 176 -1.57 -0.22 32.55
CA THR A 176 -1.31 0.88 33.49
C THR A 176 -2.59 1.19 34.25
#